data_AF-A0A8K0KCA6-F1
#
_entry.id   AF-A0A8K0KCA6-F1
#
_cell.length_a   1.000
_cell.length_b   1.000
_cell.length_c   1.000
_cell.angle_alpha   90.00
_cell.angle_beta   90.00
_cell.angle_gamma   90.00
#
_symmetry.space_group_name_H-M   'P 1'
#
loop_
_entity.id
_entity.type
_entity.pdbx_description
1 polymer ?
#
loop_
_entity_poly.entity_id
_entity_poly.type
_entity_poly.pdbx_seq_one_letter_code
_entity_poly.pdbx_strand_id
1 'polypeptide(L)'
;MSVLPLPNLLVINSTTNHHHLPSVEASSLSPESLAAFLDEILNQSAPVYGGNTLPTRLYRTYFEVRTSLAEMWQGNPVLTAVLFGLPLGFLSLICYSVCCADIMDANEEEEEEEGDGSHEKRE
;
A
#
# COMPACT_ATOMS: atom_id res chain seq x y z
N MET A 1 -12.98 -0.98 -4.15
CA MET A 1 -13.90 0.15 -3.94
C MET A 1 -14.92 -0.27 -2.89
N SER A 2 -14.84 0.24 -1.67
CA SER A 2 -15.91 0.05 -0.68
C SER A 2 -16.99 1.10 -0.98
N VAL A 3 -18.02 0.69 -1.71
CA VAL A 3 -19.14 1.58 -2.03
C VAL A 3 -20.06 1.58 -0.83
N LEU A 4 -20.33 2.76 -0.25
CA LEU A 4 -21.35 2.90 0.78
C LEU A 4 -22.73 2.86 0.10
N PRO A 5 -23.65 1.99 0.54
CA PRO A 5 -24.99 1.94 -0.02
C PRO A 5 -25.73 3.25 0.29
N LEU A 6 -26.43 3.79 -0.71
CA LEU A 6 -27.23 5.00 -0.56
C LEU A 6 -28.68 4.64 -0.21
N PRO A 7 -29.38 5.43 0.63
CA PRO A 7 -28.88 6.58 1.39
C PRO A 7 -27.97 6.17 2.56
N ASN A 8 -27.02 7.03 2.97
CA ASN A 8 -26.15 6.80 4.13
C ASN A 8 -25.90 8.11 4.89
N LEU A 9 -25.66 8.03 6.20
CA LEU A 9 -25.30 9.15 7.05
C LEU A 9 -23.96 8.86 7.75
N LEU A 10 -23.02 9.78 7.60
CA LEU A 10 -21.69 9.70 8.20
C LEU A 10 -21.37 11.06 8.84
N VAL A 11 -21.04 11.05 10.13
CA VAL A 11 -20.60 12.26 10.84
C VAL A 11 -19.08 12.18 11.04
N ILE A 12 -18.36 13.22 10.62
CA ILE A 12 -16.88 13.24 10.63
C ILE A 12 -16.40 14.44 11.44
N ASN A 13 -15.47 14.20 12.37
CA ASN A 13 -14.69 15.25 13.01
C ASN A 13 -13.48 15.60 12.13
N SER A 14 -13.46 16.81 11.57
CA SER A 14 -12.40 17.29 10.66
C SER A 14 -11.04 17.48 11.34
N THR A 15 -11.01 17.65 12.66
CA THR A 15 -9.75 17.85 13.41
C THR A 15 -9.10 16.51 13.75
N THR A 16 -9.89 15.54 14.20
CA THR A 16 -9.37 14.25 14.66
C THR A 16 -9.44 13.14 13.62
N ASN A 17 -10.12 13.37 12.48
CA ASN A 17 -10.44 12.36 11.47
C ASN A 17 -11.18 11.12 12.03
N HIS A 18 -11.91 11.32 13.13
CA HIS A 18 -12.83 10.31 13.65
C HIS A 18 -14.15 10.39 12.89
N HIS A 19 -14.79 9.25 12.69
CA HIS A 19 -16.11 9.18 12.08
C HIS A 19 -17.05 8.30 12.91
N HIS A 20 -18.34 8.63 12.81
CA HIS A 20 -19.43 7.96 13.50
C HIS A 20 -20.49 7.53 12.49
N LEU A 21 -20.99 6.32 12.68
CA LEU A 21 -22.05 5.73 11.89
C LEU A 21 -23.25 5.49 12.81
N PRO A 22 -24.47 5.83 12.37
CA PRO A 22 -25.68 5.46 13.12
C PRO A 22 -25.78 3.94 13.25
N SER A 23 -26.29 3.45 14.38
CA SER A 23 -26.57 2.03 14.54
C SER A 23 -27.78 1.55 13.70
N VAL A 24 -28.60 2.49 13.23
CA VAL A 24 -29.83 2.23 12.46
C VAL A 24 -29.56 2.48 10.98
N GLU A 25 -30.15 1.65 10.11
CA GLU A 25 -30.05 1.86 8.67
C GLU A 25 -30.61 3.23 8.27
N ALA A 26 -29.87 3.95 7.43
CA ALA A 26 -30.21 5.30 6.99
C ALA A 26 -31.56 5.41 6.26
N SER A 27 -32.09 4.30 5.76
CA SER A 27 -33.43 4.18 5.17
C SER A 27 -34.58 4.36 6.17
N SER A 28 -34.33 4.11 7.46
CA SER A 28 -35.33 4.16 8.54
C SER A 28 -35.05 5.25 9.58
N LEU A 29 -34.11 6.16 9.27
CA LEU A 29 -33.66 7.18 10.21
C LEU A 29 -34.75 8.23 10.44
N SER A 30 -35.38 8.22 11.62
CA SER A 30 -36.31 9.28 12.03
C SER A 30 -35.55 10.54 12.50
N PRO A 31 -36.17 11.74 12.43
CA PRO A 31 -35.55 12.97 12.94
C PRO A 31 -35.18 12.89 14.42
N GLU A 32 -36.00 12.20 15.23
CA GLU A 32 -35.76 11.98 16.65
C GLU A 32 -34.54 11.08 16.89
N SER A 33 -34.40 10.01 16.10
CA SER A 33 -33.24 9.10 16.18
C SER A 33 -31.95 9.79 15.75
N LEU A 34 -32.05 10.69 14.76
CA LEU A 34 -30.92 11.52 14.34
C LEU A 34 -30.48 12.48 15.46
N ALA A 35 -31.42 13.14 16.13
CA ALA A 35 -31.11 14.02 17.25
C ALA A 35 -30.43 13.26 18.39
N ALA A 36 -30.97 12.09 18.76
CA ALA A 36 -30.38 11.23 19.79
C ALA A 36 -28.95 10.80 19.41
N PHE A 37 -28.71 10.42 18.15
CA PHE A 37 -27.38 10.07 17.67
C PHE A 37 -26.38 11.25 17.75
N LEU A 38 -26.83 12.46 17.39
CA LEU A 38 -25.98 13.64 17.51
C LEU A 38 -25.66 13.96 18.98
N ASP A 39 -26.62 13.79 19.89
CA ASP A 39 -26.40 13.93 21.33
C ASP A 39 -25.42 12.87 21.87
N GLU A 40 -25.48 11.62 21.40
CA GLU A 40 -24.51 10.57 21.75
C GLU A 40 -23.08 10.91 21.28
N ILE A 41 -22.93 11.55 20.10
CA ILE A 41 -21.63 12.03 19.62
C ILE A 41 -21.12 13.16 20.51
N LEU A 42 -21.97 14.12 20.87
CA LEU A 42 -21.61 15.23 21.76
C LEU A 42 -21.20 14.75 23.15
N ASN A 43 -21.90 13.74 23.68
CA ASN A 43 -21.62 13.11 24.96
C ASN A 43 -20.46 12.10 24.91
N GLN A 44 -19.81 11.92 23.75
CA GLN A 44 -18.71 10.97 23.53
C GLN A 44 -19.07 9.50 23.85
N SER A 45 -20.36 9.15 23.84
CA SER A 45 -20.83 7.78 24.08
C SER A 45 -21.00 6.98 22.78
N ALA A 46 -21.08 7.65 21.64
CA ALA A 46 -21.20 7.01 20.33
C ALA A 46 -19.90 6.25 19.97
N PRO A 47 -20.00 5.11 19.26
CA PRO A 47 -18.84 4.37 18.79
C PRO A 47 -18.01 5.25 17.84
N VAL A 48 -16.70 5.30 18.09
CA VAL A 48 -15.73 6.10 17.33
C VAL A 48 -14.96 5.18 16.39
N TYR A 49 -14.94 5.53 15.11
CA TYR A 49 -14.14 4.84 14.10
C TYR A 49 -13.08 5.77 13.49
N GLY A 50 -12.01 5.17 12.96
CA GLY A 50 -10.93 5.93 12.30
C GLY A 50 -9.99 6.61 13.29
N GLY A 51 -9.73 7.91 13.09
CA GLY A 51 -8.77 8.67 13.87
C GLY A 51 -7.44 8.93 13.18
N ASN A 52 -6.53 9.58 13.90
CA ASN A 52 -5.21 10.05 13.42
C ASN A 52 -4.02 9.29 14.02
N THR A 53 -4.23 8.10 14.57
CA THR A 53 -3.14 7.28 15.09
C THR A 53 -2.24 6.78 13.93
N LEU A 54 -0.96 6.55 14.21
CA LEU A 54 0.01 6.03 13.23
C LEU A 54 -0.48 4.78 12.46
N PRO A 55 -1.01 3.72 13.11
CA PRO A 55 -1.51 2.55 12.38
C PRO A 55 -2.68 2.90 11.46
N THR A 56 -3.62 3.74 11.90
CA THR A 56 -4.76 4.18 11.08
C THR A 56 -4.29 5.00 9.87
N ARG A 57 -3.25 5.82 10.03
CA ARG A 57 -2.63 6.57 8.93
C ARG A 57 -2.00 5.64 7.90
N LEU A 58 -1.21 4.65 8.34
CA LEU A 58 -0.58 3.69 7.44
C LEU A 58 -1.62 2.87 6.67
N TYR A 59 -2.67 2.41 7.36
CA TYR A 59 -3.78 1.68 6.73
C TYR A 59 -4.49 2.53 5.68
N ARG A 60 -4.75 3.81 5.99
CA ARG A 60 -5.36 4.76 5.05
C ARG A 60 -4.49 4.96 3.81
N THR A 61 -3.20 5.23 3.98
CA THR A 61 -2.28 5.42 2.86
C THR A 61 -2.18 4.15 2.01
N TYR A 62 -2.08 2.97 2.63
CA TYR A 62 -2.09 1.70 1.90
C TYR A 62 -3.38 1.53 1.08
N PHE A 63 -4.54 1.79 1.69
CA PHE A 63 -5.82 1.70 1.02
C PHE A 63 -5.91 2.67 -0.16
N GLU A 64 -5.54 3.94 0.04
CA GLU A 64 -5.52 4.99 -0.99
C GLU A 64 -4.61 4.62 -2.16
N VAL A 65 -3.39 4.16 -1.88
CA VAL A 65 -2.43 3.73 -2.92
C VAL A 65 -3.01 2.55 -3.70
N ARG A 66 -3.58 1.56 -3.02
CA ARG A 66 -4.18 0.40 -3.68
C ARG A 66 -5.38 0.79 -4.54
N THR A 67 -6.28 1.65 -4.05
CA THR A 67 -7.44 2.10 -4.82
C THR A 67 -7.02 2.93 -6.02
N SER A 68 -6.06 3.85 -5.83
CA SER A 68 -5.51 4.65 -6.92
C SER A 68 -4.86 3.78 -8.00
N LEU A 69 -4.08 2.77 -7.61
CA LEU A 69 -3.48 1.83 -8.55
C LEU A 69 -4.53 1.02 -9.32
N ALA A 70 -5.59 0.58 -8.63
CA ALA A 70 -6.71 -0.13 -9.27
C ALA A 70 -7.47 0.76 -10.26
N GLU A 71 -7.69 2.02 -9.93
CA GLU A 71 -8.32 3.01 -10.81
C GLU A 71 -7.44 3.31 -12.04
N MET A 72 -6.13 3.49 -11.84
CA MET A 72 -5.18 3.66 -12.94
C MET A 72 -5.16 2.45 -13.87
N TRP A 73 -5.16 1.24 -13.30
CA TRP A 73 -5.18 -0.01 -14.07
C TRP A 73 -6.46 -0.16 -14.89
N GLN A 74 -7.62 0.20 -14.33
CA GLN A 74 -8.89 0.18 -15.06
C GLN A 74 -8.95 1.24 -16.16
N GLY A 75 -8.34 2.41 -15.95
CA GLY A 75 -8.29 3.48 -16.94
C GLY A 75 -7.38 3.15 -18.12
N ASN A 76 -6.13 2.80 -17.85
CA ASN A 76 -5.17 2.38 -18.89
C ASN A 76 -4.12 1.42 -18.29
N PRO A 77 -4.27 0.10 -18.47
CA PRO A 77 -3.37 -0.87 -17.86
C PRO A 77 -1.98 -0.84 -18.48
N VAL A 78 -1.84 -0.53 -19.78
CA VAL A 78 -0.55 -0.47 -20.47
C VAL A 78 0.30 0.68 -19.93
N LEU A 79 -0.28 1.88 -19.86
CA LEU A 79 0.41 3.06 -19.32
C LEU A 79 0.78 2.86 -17.86
N THR A 80 -0.13 2.28 -17.06
CA THR A 80 0.11 1.96 -15.65
C THR A 80 1.27 0.97 -15.49
N ALA A 81 1.29 -0.10 -16.30
CA ALA A 81 2.35 -1.10 -16.27
C ALA A 81 3.72 -0.50 -16.67
N VAL A 82 3.78 0.40 -17.65
CA VAL A 82 5.04 1.07 -18.01
C VAL A 82 5.48 2.05 -16.92
N LEU A 83 4.56 2.85 -16.39
CA LEU A 83 4.85 3.89 -15.41
C LEU A 83 5.40 3.32 -14.10
N PHE A 84 4.89 2.17 -13.64
CA PHE A 84 5.39 1.51 -12.43
C PHE A 84 6.43 0.43 -12.73
N GLY A 85 6.22 -0.36 -13.78
CA GLY A 85 7.06 -1.51 -14.11
C GLY A 85 8.46 -1.14 -14.56
N LEU A 86 8.64 -0.01 -15.27
CA LEU A 86 9.97 0.41 -15.70
C LEU A 86 10.84 0.87 -14.51
N PRO A 87 10.39 1.78 -13.62
CA PRO A 87 11.13 2.09 -12.39
C PRO A 87 11.35 0.87 -11.49
N LEU A 88 10.35 0.02 -11.30
CA LEU A 88 10.48 -1.20 -10.49
C LEU A 88 11.45 -2.21 -11.12
N GLY A 89 11.46 -2.32 -12.44
CA GLY A 89 12.38 -3.16 -13.20
C GLY A 89 13.82 -2.71 -13.01
N PHE A 90 14.11 -1.42 -13.19
CA PHE A 90 15.44 -0.88 -12.92
C PHE A 90 15.85 -1.06 -11.46
N LEU A 91 14.95 -0.75 -10.51
CA LEU A 91 15.21 -0.98 -9.10
C LEU A 91 15.51 -2.46 -8.80
N SER A 92 14.77 -3.39 -9.40
CA SER A 92 14.99 -4.82 -9.23
C SER A 92 16.34 -5.27 -9.78
N LEU A 93 16.78 -4.72 -10.92
CA LEU A 93 18.09 -5.01 -11.51
C LEU A 93 19.22 -4.48 -10.62
N ILE A 94 19.07 -3.28 -10.06
CA ILE A 94 20.04 -2.70 -9.13
C ILE A 94 20.12 -3.53 -7.83
N CYS A 95 18.97 -3.90 -7.26
CA CYS A 95 18.94 -4.76 -6.08
C CYS A 95 19.55 -6.13 -6.36
N TYR A 96 19.27 -6.72 -7.53
CA TYR A 96 19.87 -7.97 -7.96
C TYR A 96 21.39 -7.83 -8.14
N SER A 97 21.88 -6.76 -8.76
CA SER A 97 23.32 -6.57 -8.94
C SER A 97 24.03 -6.39 -7.61
N VAL A 98 23.47 -5.62 -6.67
CA VAL A 98 24.09 -5.42 -5.35
C VAL A 98 24.07 -6.69 -4.50
N CYS A 99 22.97 -7.47 -4.53
CA CYS A 99 22.82 -8.64 -3.67
C CYS A 99 23.42 -9.92 -4.26
N CYS A 100 23.51 -10.03 -5.59
CA CYS A 100 23.83 -11.29 -6.28
C CYS A 100 24.96 -11.19 -7.31
N ALA A 101 25.38 -10.00 -7.77
CA ALA A 101 26.51 -9.93 -8.71
C ALA A 101 27.84 -10.34 -8.04
N ASP A 102 27.97 -10.11 -6.73
CA ASP A 102 29.15 -10.51 -5.95
C ASP A 102 29.35 -12.05 -5.92
N ILE A 103 28.30 -12.84 -6.17
CA ILE A 103 28.39 -14.31 -6.27
C ILE A 103 28.80 -14.76 -7.68
N MET A 104 28.52 -13.98 -8.72
CA MET A 104 28.92 -14.32 -10.10
C MET A 104 30.33 -13.82 -10.43
N ASP A 105 30.81 -12.73 -9.82
CA ASP A 105 32.20 -12.26 -9.95
C ASP A 105 33.20 -13.25 -9.30
N ALA A 106 32.81 -13.92 -8.20
CA ALA A 106 33.65 -14.93 -7.56
C ALA A 106 33.90 -16.19 -8.43
N ASN A 107 33.11 -16.41 -9.49
CA ASN A 107 33.33 -17.53 -10.42
C ASN A 107 34.28 -17.17 -11.58
N GLU A 108 34.67 -15.90 -11.75
CA GLU A 108 35.71 -15.52 -12.73
C GLU A 108 37.11 -15.47 -12.08
N GLU A 109 37.21 -15.29 -10.76
CA GLU A 109 38.51 -15.33 -10.05
C GLU A 109 38.93 -16.74 -9.57
N GLU A 110 37.99 -17.69 -9.43
CA GLU A 110 38.32 -19.08 -9.05
C GLU A 110 38.81 -19.96 -10.22
N GLU A 111 38.66 -19.53 -11.49
CA GLU A 111 39.20 -20.26 -12.65
C GLU A 111 40.69 -19.93 -12.97
N GLU A 112 41.30 -18.95 -12.29
CA GLU A 112 42.72 -18.59 -12.49
C GLU A 112 43.69 -19.19 -11.45
N GLU A 113 43.22 -19.88 -10.40
CA GLU A 113 44.09 -20.41 -9.32
C GLU A 113 44.18 -21.95 -9.18
N GLU A 114 43.64 -22.75 -10.10
CA GLU A 114 43.87 -24.23 -10.07
C GLU A 114 44.36 -24.78 -11.42
N GLY A 115 45.68 -24.73 -11.65
CA GLY A 115 46.26 -25.36 -12.85
C GLY A 115 47.77 -25.26 -13.04
N ASP A 116 48.58 -25.38 -11.97
CA ASP A 116 50.01 -25.69 -12.14
C ASP A 116 50.17 -27.10 -12.74
N GLY A 117 50.73 -27.18 -13.95
CA GLY A 117 51.16 -28.46 -14.49
C GLY A 117 51.33 -28.52 -16.01
N SER A 118 52.58 -28.31 -16.45
CA SER A 118 53.14 -28.78 -17.73
C SER A 118 52.95 -27.89 -18.96
N HIS A 119 53.99 -27.11 -19.29
CA HIS A 119 54.52 -27.07 -20.66
C HIS A 119 56.05 -26.88 -20.63
N GLU A 120 56.77 -27.97 -20.93
CA GLU A 120 58.23 -28.02 -21.10
C GLU A 120 58.72 -27.00 -22.14
N LYS A 121 59.81 -26.28 -21.81
CA LYS A 121 60.65 -25.61 -22.80
C LYS A 121 61.59 -26.64 -23.44
N ARG A 122 61.60 -26.74 -24.78
CA ARG A 122 62.72 -27.29 -25.55
C ARG A 122 63.32 -26.18 -26.42
N GLU A 123 64.64 -26.28 -26.55
CA GLU A 123 65.66 -25.34 -27.06
C GLU A 123 65.30 -24.47 -28.27
#